data_AF-A0A356EMS2-F1
#
_entry.id   AF-A0A356EMS2-F1
#
_cell.length_a   1.000
_cell.length_b   1.000
_cell.length_c   1.000
_cell.angle_alpha   90.00
_cell.angle_beta   90.00
_cell.angle_gamma   90.00
#
_symmetry.space_group_name_H-M   'P 1'
#
loop_
_entity.id
_entity.type
_entity.pdbx_description
1 polymer ?
#
loop_
_entity_poly.entity_id
_entity_poly.type
_entity_poly.pdbx_seq_one_letter_code
_entity_poly.pdbx_strand_id
1 'polypeptide(L)'
;MTNRAILCFAAMLCTSVAGQAFAEMVDDFSGDLSEYTKAVVLTNSTSNESTSLEMTSFAINDDGQLEFNSHVTNGKAYQTVLLRDDYSLGVGDSLRIEIRYFDDIASGLTPISGVGIAIAATKNQTFKVRENIIMLELNGYGASPFTGRVIGTSFQGTTNQGQKIANVIVEDVTGLFLERVAVDTYDVGYSTSVGDLVVGTYINNSPGLGSAIGLYGDCRATAVPLARLDNLQIVPEPCLVSMLVACGLMLAAGRRRYL
;
A
#
# COMPACT_ATOMS: atom_id res chain seq x y z
N MET A 1 43.25 -20.24 -49.60
CA MET A 1 42.68 -21.11 -48.54
C MET A 1 42.68 -20.30 -47.25
N THR A 2 41.64 -19.50 -47.07
CA THR A 2 40.55 -19.64 -46.07
C THR A 2 40.86 -19.00 -44.71
N ASN A 3 40.48 -17.72 -44.61
CA ASN A 3 40.25 -16.93 -43.40
C ASN A 3 39.37 -17.69 -42.40
N ARG A 4 39.84 -17.96 -41.17
CA ARG A 4 38.99 -18.14 -39.97
C ARG A 4 39.78 -17.86 -38.69
N ALA A 5 39.06 -17.33 -37.70
CA ALA A 5 39.47 -16.96 -36.34
C ALA A 5 40.32 -15.67 -36.31
N ILE A 6 39.90 -14.58 -35.66
CA ILE A 6 39.45 -14.50 -34.26
C ILE A 6 38.36 -13.41 -34.18
N LEU A 7 37.09 -13.81 -34.33
CA LEU A 7 35.95 -13.11 -33.73
C LEU A 7 35.70 -13.82 -32.40
N CYS A 8 36.06 -13.23 -31.25
CA CYS A 8 35.54 -13.59 -29.91
C CYS A 8 36.20 -12.76 -28.80
N PHE A 9 36.17 -11.43 -28.87
CA PHE A 9 36.60 -10.58 -27.74
C PHE A 9 35.67 -9.41 -27.42
N ALA A 10 34.43 -9.43 -27.90
CA ALA A 10 33.44 -8.36 -27.66
C ALA A 10 32.18 -8.82 -26.91
N ALA A 11 32.23 -9.97 -26.21
CA ALA A 11 31.06 -10.55 -25.53
C ALA A 11 31.13 -10.51 -23.99
N MET A 12 32.07 -9.77 -23.40
CA MET A 12 32.35 -9.83 -21.95
C MET A 12 32.34 -8.46 -21.25
N LEU A 13 31.54 -7.51 -21.74
CA LEU A 13 31.38 -6.18 -21.12
C LEU A 13 29.91 -5.71 -21.06
N CYS A 14 28.98 -6.65 -21.03
CA CYS A 14 27.64 -6.42 -20.49
C CYS A 14 27.52 -7.24 -19.20
N THR A 15 28.33 -6.92 -18.19
CA THR A 15 27.88 -7.08 -16.80
C THR A 15 26.71 -6.13 -16.65
N SER A 16 25.52 -6.61 -17.00
CA SER A 16 24.29 -5.99 -16.56
C SER A 16 24.42 -5.83 -15.06
N VAL A 17 24.42 -4.58 -14.61
CA VAL A 17 24.16 -4.27 -13.21
C VAL A 17 22.76 -4.83 -12.98
N ALA A 18 22.69 -6.08 -12.52
CA ALA A 18 21.51 -6.60 -11.88
C ALA A 18 21.37 -5.74 -10.63
N GLY A 19 20.68 -4.61 -10.76
CA GLY A 19 20.26 -3.81 -9.63
C GLY A 19 19.50 -4.76 -8.73
N GLN A 20 20.09 -5.06 -7.57
CA GLN A 20 19.36 -5.77 -6.54
C GLN A 20 18.24 -4.82 -6.13
N ALA A 21 17.04 -5.12 -6.59
CA ALA A 21 15.84 -4.39 -6.24
C ALA A 21 15.50 -4.82 -4.82
N PHE A 22 15.91 -4.02 -3.84
CA PHE A 22 15.62 -4.26 -2.43
C PHE A 22 14.38 -3.47 -2.02
N ALA A 23 13.60 -4.04 -1.11
CA ALA A 23 12.57 -3.29 -0.42
C ALA A 23 13.21 -2.10 0.31
N GLU A 24 12.68 -0.91 0.07
CA GLU A 24 13.05 0.32 0.76
C GLU A 24 12.09 0.53 1.92
N MET A 25 12.61 0.56 3.15
CA MET A 25 11.82 0.88 4.33
C MET A 25 11.47 2.38 4.29
N VAL A 26 10.18 2.68 4.32
CA VAL A 26 9.65 4.05 4.42
C VAL A 26 9.52 4.42 5.89
N ASP A 27 8.95 3.53 6.70
CA ASP A 27 8.79 3.73 8.13
C ASP A 27 8.59 2.39 8.86
N ASP A 28 9.39 2.16 9.89
CA ASP A 28 9.24 1.05 10.85
C ASP A 28 8.55 1.49 12.15
N PHE A 29 8.13 2.76 12.23
CA PHE A 29 7.46 3.40 13.34
C PHE A 29 8.24 3.37 14.66
N SER A 30 9.57 3.31 14.62
CA SER A 30 10.43 3.40 15.81
C SER A 30 10.65 4.85 16.31
N GLY A 31 10.30 5.85 15.50
CA GLY A 31 10.54 7.28 15.75
C GLY A 31 9.29 8.09 16.09
N ASP A 32 9.08 9.18 15.35
CA ASP A 32 7.89 10.03 15.43
C ASP A 32 7.21 10.18 14.05
N LEU A 33 6.04 10.83 14.02
CA LEU A 33 5.25 11.01 12.79
C LEU A 33 5.39 12.41 12.19
N SER A 34 6.46 13.14 12.48
CA SER A 34 6.63 14.55 12.09
C SER A 34 6.77 14.78 10.58
N GLU A 35 7.24 13.77 9.83
CA GLU A 35 7.30 13.81 8.37
C GLU A 35 5.92 13.70 7.70
N TYR A 36 4.91 13.23 8.44
CA TYR A 36 3.57 13.03 7.93
C TYR A 36 2.67 14.25 8.13
N THR A 37 1.82 14.48 7.13
CA THR A 37 0.72 15.44 7.17
C THR A 37 -0.60 14.71 7.29
N LYS A 38 -1.36 15.03 8.34
CA LYS A 38 -2.69 14.46 8.59
C LYS A 38 -3.79 15.32 7.96
N ALA A 39 -4.74 14.70 7.29
CA ALA A 39 -5.88 15.41 6.70
C ALA A 39 -7.17 14.56 6.74
N VAL A 40 -8.31 15.22 6.96
CA VAL A 40 -9.64 14.58 6.86
C VAL A 40 -10.22 14.83 5.48
N VAL A 41 -10.22 13.78 4.65
CA VAL A 41 -10.65 13.86 3.24
C VAL A 41 -12.15 13.62 3.06
N LEU A 42 -12.83 13.04 4.05
CA LEU A 42 -14.29 12.99 4.10
C LEU A 42 -14.78 13.04 5.55
N THR A 43 -15.83 13.82 5.78
CA THR A 43 -16.67 13.65 6.96
C THR A 43 -18.12 14.03 6.69
N ASN A 44 -19.07 13.30 7.30
CA ASN A 44 -20.49 13.67 7.35
C ASN A 44 -20.84 14.46 8.63
N SER A 45 -19.83 14.92 9.38
CA SER A 45 -20.00 15.83 10.50
C SER A 45 -20.12 17.28 10.02
N THR A 46 -20.84 18.09 10.79
CA THR A 46 -20.89 19.56 10.63
C THR A 46 -19.69 20.25 11.25
N SER A 47 -18.79 19.51 11.91
CA SER A 47 -17.54 20.01 12.48
C SER A 47 -16.64 20.70 11.45
N ASN A 48 -15.84 21.66 11.93
CA ASN A 48 -14.73 22.24 11.18
C ASN A 48 -13.55 21.26 11.10
N GLU A 49 -12.48 21.67 10.41
CA GLU A 49 -11.29 20.84 10.20
C GLU A 49 -10.58 20.48 11.51
N SER A 50 -10.28 21.47 12.36
CA SER A 50 -9.57 21.26 13.63
C SER A 50 -10.26 20.21 14.49
N THR A 51 -11.57 20.35 14.71
CA THR A 51 -12.33 19.37 15.49
C THR A 51 -12.40 18.02 14.79
N SER A 52 -12.44 17.96 13.46
CA SER A 52 -12.48 16.69 12.73
C SER A 52 -11.15 15.93 12.82
N LEU A 53 -10.02 16.66 12.84
CA LEU A 53 -8.68 16.07 13.00
C LEU A 53 -8.48 15.44 14.38
N GLU A 54 -9.19 15.90 15.41
CA GLU A 54 -9.16 15.33 16.77
C GLU A 54 -9.98 14.03 16.89
N MET A 55 -10.84 13.72 15.91
CA MET A 55 -11.74 12.55 15.98
C MET A 55 -11.07 11.23 15.61
N THR A 56 -9.93 11.29 14.93
CA THR A 56 -9.11 10.13 14.59
C THR A 56 -7.71 10.35 15.14
N SER A 57 -6.90 9.32 15.32
CA SER A 57 -5.51 9.49 15.72
C SER A 57 -4.65 8.36 15.17
N PHE A 58 -3.43 8.72 14.78
CA PHE A 58 -2.35 7.80 14.48
C PHE A 58 -1.30 8.02 15.55
N ALA A 59 -0.92 6.97 16.27
CA ALA A 59 0.04 7.05 17.36
C ALA A 59 0.97 5.86 17.30
N ILE A 60 2.23 6.06 17.67
CA ILE A 60 3.19 4.98 17.83
C ILE A 60 3.06 4.45 19.25
N ASN A 61 2.94 3.13 19.41
CA ASN A 61 2.85 2.48 20.72
C ASN A 61 4.23 2.13 21.28
N ASP A 62 4.27 1.61 22.52
CA ASP A 62 5.51 1.27 23.22
C ASP A 62 6.32 0.16 22.53
N ASP A 63 5.70 -0.63 21.65
CA ASP A 63 6.32 -1.70 20.87
C ASP A 63 6.88 -1.20 19.52
N GLY A 64 6.79 0.11 19.24
CA GLY A 64 7.21 0.70 17.96
C GLY A 64 6.27 0.39 16.80
N GLN A 65 4.99 0.15 17.08
CA GLN A 65 3.97 -0.12 16.06
C GLN A 65 3.00 1.05 15.95
N LEU A 66 2.47 1.26 14.75
CA LEU A 66 1.49 2.31 14.53
C LEU A 66 0.08 1.83 14.92
N GLU A 67 -0.49 2.45 15.95
CA GLU A 67 -1.88 2.31 16.34
C GLU A 67 -2.77 3.37 15.69
N PHE A 68 -3.86 2.91 15.10
CA PHE A 68 -4.94 3.78 14.67
C PHE A 68 -6.07 3.77 15.69
N ASN A 69 -6.50 4.96 16.10
CA ASN A 69 -7.50 5.18 17.12
C ASN A 69 -8.64 6.04 16.58
N SER A 70 -9.86 5.76 17.05
CA SER A 70 -11.05 6.54 16.73
C SER A 70 -11.77 7.00 17.98
N HIS A 71 -12.09 8.29 18.01
CA HIS A 71 -12.92 8.92 19.04
C HIS A 71 -14.31 9.27 18.50
N VAL A 72 -14.67 8.71 17.35
CA VAL A 72 -15.90 9.03 16.62
C VAL A 72 -17.14 8.58 17.39
N THR A 73 -17.90 9.54 17.89
CA THR A 73 -19.20 9.30 18.51
C THR A 73 -20.33 9.69 17.53
N ASN A 74 -21.45 8.97 17.57
CA ASN A 74 -22.73 9.36 16.93
C ASN A 74 -22.85 9.20 15.40
N GLY A 75 -22.59 8.00 14.85
CA GLY A 75 -22.93 7.68 13.44
C GLY A 75 -22.27 8.59 12.40
N LYS A 76 -21.20 9.29 12.82
CA LYS A 76 -20.38 10.10 11.94
C LYS A 76 -19.35 9.20 11.27
N ALA A 77 -19.00 9.53 10.03
CA ALA A 77 -17.90 8.89 9.31
C ALA A 77 -16.80 9.93 9.15
N TYR A 78 -15.55 9.52 9.40
CA TYR A 78 -14.35 10.32 9.14
C TYR A 78 -13.36 9.47 8.37
N GLN A 79 -13.05 9.87 7.14
CA GLN A 79 -11.97 9.28 6.35
C GLN A 79 -10.76 10.18 6.46
N THR A 80 -9.70 9.67 7.07
CA THR A 80 -8.48 10.42 7.39
C THR A 80 -7.30 9.77 6.68
N VAL A 81 -6.39 10.60 6.18
CA VAL A 81 -5.10 10.16 5.66
C VAL A 81 -3.97 10.75 6.48
N LEU A 82 -2.85 10.04 6.50
CA LEU A 82 -1.59 10.50 7.08
C LEU A 82 -0.51 10.25 6.01
N LEU A 83 -0.07 11.32 5.34
CA LEU A 83 0.74 11.22 4.10
C LEU A 83 2.09 11.94 4.24
N ARG A 84 3.11 11.40 3.59
CA ARG A 84 4.44 12.00 3.41
C ARG A 84 4.79 12.08 1.91
N ASP A 85 5.75 12.92 1.54
CA ASP A 85 6.12 13.21 0.15
C ASP A 85 7.64 13.17 -0.12
N ASP A 86 8.41 12.69 0.83
CA ASP A 86 9.84 12.36 0.70
C ASP A 86 10.08 11.00 0.04
N TYR A 87 9.01 10.21 -0.16
CA TYR A 87 8.97 8.98 -0.93
C TYR A 87 7.90 9.05 -2.01
N SER A 88 8.09 8.32 -3.11
CA SER A 88 7.11 8.25 -4.20
C SER A 88 7.02 6.84 -4.77
N LEU A 89 5.84 6.50 -5.29
CA LEU A 89 5.59 5.21 -5.92
C LEU A 89 5.88 5.26 -7.42
N GLY A 90 7.01 4.67 -7.82
CA GLY A 90 7.42 4.51 -9.21
C GLY A 90 6.64 3.42 -9.94
N VAL A 91 6.80 3.37 -11.27
CA VAL A 91 6.22 2.27 -12.06
C VAL A 91 7.02 1.00 -11.79
N GLY A 92 6.32 -0.09 -11.48
CA GLY A 92 6.90 -1.33 -11.01
C GLY A 92 7.19 -1.35 -9.51
N ASP A 93 6.73 -0.36 -8.75
CA ASP A 93 6.87 -0.35 -7.30
C ASP A 93 5.54 -0.66 -6.61
N SER A 94 5.63 -1.27 -5.43
CA SER A 94 4.52 -1.62 -4.57
C SER A 94 4.68 -0.99 -3.19
N LEU A 95 3.77 -0.11 -2.79
CA LEU A 95 3.65 0.36 -1.41
C LEU A 95 3.02 -0.76 -0.58
N ARG A 96 3.67 -1.17 0.50
CA ARG A 96 3.22 -2.27 1.35
C ARG A 96 3.25 -1.89 2.81
N ILE A 97 2.30 -2.42 3.57
CA ILE A 97 2.26 -2.32 5.03
C ILE A 97 1.95 -3.71 5.60
N GLU A 98 2.56 -4.05 6.73
CA GLU A 98 2.21 -5.23 7.51
C GLU A 98 1.07 -4.91 8.47
N ILE A 99 0.13 -5.85 8.58
CA ILE A 99 -0.94 -5.80 9.58
C ILE A 99 -0.58 -6.78 10.68
N ARG A 100 -0.12 -6.27 11.82
CA ARG A 100 0.29 -7.10 12.98
C ARG A 100 -0.91 -7.58 13.79
N TYR A 101 -1.94 -6.76 13.82
CA TYR A 101 -3.08 -6.92 14.70
C TYR A 101 -4.27 -6.13 14.16
N PHE A 102 -5.44 -6.74 14.22
CA PHE A 102 -6.70 -6.12 13.80
C PHE A 102 -7.83 -6.65 14.68
N ASP A 103 -8.35 -5.81 15.58
CA ASP A 103 -9.35 -6.23 16.58
C ASP A 103 -10.73 -5.58 16.38
N ASP A 104 -10.89 -4.70 15.38
CA ASP A 104 -12.21 -4.11 15.05
C ASP A 104 -13.07 -5.08 14.24
N ILE A 105 -13.43 -6.21 14.86
CA ILE A 105 -14.40 -7.17 14.32
C ILE A 105 -15.77 -6.85 14.92
N ALA A 106 -16.51 -5.98 14.23
CA ALA A 106 -17.87 -5.63 14.63
C ALA A 106 -18.77 -6.87 14.73
N SER A 107 -19.55 -7.06 15.79
CA SER A 107 -20.41 -8.26 15.96
C SER A 107 -21.58 -8.38 14.96
N GLY A 108 -21.72 -7.44 14.03
CA GLY A 108 -22.79 -7.37 13.04
C GLY A 108 -22.31 -7.60 11.61
N LEU A 109 -23.13 -7.16 10.64
CA LEU A 109 -22.84 -7.26 9.20
C LEU A 109 -22.25 -5.97 8.60
N THR A 110 -22.15 -4.92 9.41
CA THR A 110 -21.66 -3.61 8.98
C THR A 110 -20.34 -3.34 9.68
N PRO A 111 -19.23 -3.22 8.94
CA PRO A 111 -17.96 -2.82 9.55
C PRO A 111 -18.10 -1.43 10.17
N ILE A 112 -17.44 -1.26 11.32
CA ILE A 112 -17.52 -0.03 12.09
C ILE A 112 -16.37 0.90 11.72
N SER A 113 -15.19 0.36 11.39
CA SER A 113 -14.08 1.13 10.86
C SER A 113 -13.25 0.31 9.86
N GLY A 114 -12.29 0.96 9.21
CA GLY A 114 -11.27 0.35 8.36
C GLY A 114 -9.95 1.11 8.42
N VAL A 115 -8.85 0.40 8.20
CA VAL A 115 -7.49 0.97 8.18
C VAL A 115 -6.65 0.43 7.05
N GLY A 116 -5.68 1.19 6.58
CA GLY A 116 -4.69 0.70 5.63
C GLY A 116 -3.80 1.80 5.09
N ILE A 117 -3.60 1.81 3.77
CA ILE A 117 -2.63 2.65 3.07
C ILE A 117 -3.30 3.55 2.04
N ALA A 118 -2.61 4.62 1.67
CA ALA A 118 -3.03 5.51 0.59
C ALA A 118 -1.84 6.01 -0.22
N ILE A 119 -2.11 6.32 -1.48
CA ILE A 119 -1.25 7.16 -2.32
C ILE A 119 -2.05 8.35 -2.83
N ALA A 120 -1.40 9.50 -2.96
CA ALA A 120 -2.03 10.73 -3.42
C ALA A 120 -1.11 11.52 -4.35
N ALA A 121 -1.66 12.53 -5.01
CA ALA A 121 -0.88 13.47 -5.81
C ALA A 121 -0.05 14.47 -4.97
N THR A 122 -0.43 14.69 -3.72
CA THR A 122 0.22 15.61 -2.78
C THR A 122 -0.06 15.16 -1.35
N LYS A 123 0.86 15.42 -0.40
CA LYS A 123 0.60 15.14 1.02
C LYS A 123 -0.43 16.10 1.64
N ASN A 124 -0.54 17.32 1.11
CA ASN A 124 -1.47 18.34 1.59
C ASN A 124 -2.84 18.15 0.94
N GLN A 125 -3.70 17.36 1.58
CA GLN A 125 -5.06 17.13 1.10
C GLN A 125 -6.02 18.22 1.56
N THR A 126 -7.02 18.53 0.73
CA THR A 126 -8.04 19.51 1.07
C THR A 126 -9.09 18.91 2.00
N PHE A 127 -9.43 19.62 3.08
CA PHE A 127 -10.46 19.18 4.02
C PHE A 127 -11.80 18.86 3.34
N LYS A 128 -12.39 17.71 3.68
CA LYS A 128 -13.65 17.17 3.11
C LYS A 128 -13.62 16.97 1.60
N VAL A 129 -12.45 16.89 0.98
CA VAL A 129 -12.32 16.60 -0.44
C VAL A 129 -11.44 15.37 -0.63
N ARG A 130 -11.99 14.37 -1.31
CA ARG A 130 -11.22 13.24 -1.84
C ARG A 130 -10.85 13.59 -3.26
N GLU A 131 -9.57 13.82 -3.48
CA GLU A 131 -9.08 14.25 -4.78
C GLU A 131 -7.73 13.64 -5.10
N ASN A 132 -7.60 13.09 -6.31
CA ASN A 132 -6.33 12.55 -6.82
C ASN A 132 -5.66 11.59 -5.82
N ILE A 133 -6.42 10.61 -5.34
CA ILE A 133 -6.04 9.71 -4.25
C ILE A 133 -6.55 8.30 -4.51
N ILE A 134 -5.75 7.30 -4.16
CA ILE A 134 -6.18 5.90 -4.04
C ILE A 134 -5.97 5.49 -2.59
N MET A 135 -7.00 4.88 -2.00
CA MET A 135 -7.01 4.41 -0.62
C MET A 135 -7.35 2.93 -0.62
N LEU A 136 -6.73 2.20 0.29
CA LEU A 136 -6.95 0.77 0.49
C LEU A 136 -7.06 0.51 1.99
N GLU A 137 -8.14 -0.17 2.38
CA GLU A 137 -8.43 -0.48 3.78
C GLU A 137 -8.80 -1.94 3.98
N LEU A 138 -8.50 -2.44 5.18
CA LEU A 138 -9.08 -3.65 5.76
C LEU A 138 -10.14 -3.24 6.78
N ASN A 139 -11.31 -3.86 6.69
CA ASN A 139 -12.43 -3.71 7.62
C ASN A 139 -12.80 -5.08 8.22
N GLY A 140 -13.22 -5.13 9.48
CA GLY A 140 -13.71 -6.35 10.13
C GLY A 140 -15.22 -6.32 10.43
N TYR A 141 -15.89 -7.47 10.29
CA TYR A 141 -17.26 -7.71 10.74
C TYR A 141 -17.53 -9.22 10.92
N GLY A 142 -18.12 -9.60 12.04
CA GLY A 142 -18.14 -10.97 12.56
C GLY A 142 -19.35 -11.84 12.19
N ALA A 143 -20.32 -11.33 11.44
CA ALA A 143 -21.55 -12.09 11.12
C ALA A 143 -21.52 -12.86 9.77
N SER A 144 -20.32 -13.19 9.25
CA SER A 144 -20.10 -13.83 7.95
C SER A 144 -18.94 -14.83 8.04
N PRO A 145 -18.90 -15.90 7.20
CA PRO A 145 -17.72 -16.77 7.12
C PRO A 145 -16.45 -16.00 6.69
N PHE A 146 -16.63 -14.85 6.03
CA PHE A 146 -15.60 -13.85 5.80
C PHE A 146 -15.72 -12.80 6.90
N THR A 147 -14.76 -12.79 7.82
CA THR A 147 -14.70 -11.91 9.00
C THR A 147 -14.30 -10.47 8.64
N GLY A 148 -14.07 -10.17 7.36
CA GLY A 148 -13.76 -8.82 6.91
C GLY A 148 -13.83 -8.59 5.40
N ARG A 149 -13.44 -7.37 5.02
CA ARG A 149 -13.30 -6.93 3.62
C ARG A 149 -12.03 -6.12 3.44
N VAL A 150 -11.37 -6.36 2.32
CA VAL A 150 -10.39 -5.42 1.78
C VAL A 150 -11.09 -4.56 0.73
N ILE A 151 -11.02 -3.24 0.90
CA ILE A 151 -11.71 -2.26 0.07
C ILE A 151 -10.71 -1.27 -0.50
N GLY A 152 -10.55 -1.29 -1.83
CA GLY A 152 -9.91 -0.21 -2.57
C GLY A 152 -10.93 0.86 -2.98
N THR A 153 -10.53 2.12 -2.97
CA THR A 153 -11.29 3.25 -3.53
C THR A 153 -10.34 4.23 -4.21
N SER A 154 -10.70 4.73 -5.41
CA SER A 154 -9.89 5.70 -6.17
C SER A 154 -10.70 6.95 -6.55
N PHE A 155 -10.03 8.11 -6.55
CA PHE A 155 -10.56 9.39 -7.02
C PHE A 155 -9.61 10.01 -8.05
N GLN A 156 -10.15 10.35 -9.22
CA GLN A 156 -9.44 11.09 -10.27
C GLN A 156 -10.05 12.49 -10.39
N GLY A 157 -9.26 13.53 -10.09
CA GLY A 157 -9.83 14.77 -9.57
C GLY A 157 -10.74 14.40 -8.40
N THR A 158 -11.94 14.96 -8.36
CA THR A 158 -12.99 14.60 -7.37
C THR A 158 -13.92 13.47 -7.82
N THR A 159 -13.67 12.86 -8.99
CA THR A 159 -14.54 11.82 -9.54
C THR A 159 -14.22 10.47 -8.91
N ASN A 160 -15.22 9.89 -8.23
CA ASN A 160 -15.12 8.54 -7.65
C ASN A 160 -15.07 7.47 -8.75
N GLN A 161 -14.02 6.66 -8.77
CA GLN A 161 -13.83 5.56 -9.72
C GLN A 161 -14.45 4.23 -9.24
N GLY A 162 -15.17 4.25 -8.11
CA GLY A 162 -15.82 3.09 -7.52
C GLY A 162 -14.92 2.29 -6.59
N GLN A 163 -15.53 1.32 -5.92
CA GLN A 163 -14.83 0.45 -4.97
C GLN A 163 -14.45 -0.88 -5.62
N LYS A 164 -13.28 -1.42 -5.23
CA LYS A 164 -12.90 -2.82 -5.46
C LYS A 164 -12.94 -3.52 -4.12
N ILE A 165 -13.67 -4.64 -4.02
CA ILE A 165 -13.96 -5.29 -2.74
C ILE A 165 -13.63 -6.77 -2.85
N ALA A 166 -12.87 -7.28 -1.89
CA ALA A 166 -12.74 -8.72 -1.63
C ALA A 166 -13.26 -9.02 -0.22
N ASN A 167 -14.07 -10.07 -0.09
CA ASN A 167 -14.42 -10.61 1.23
C ASN A 167 -13.27 -11.52 1.68
N VAL A 168 -12.81 -11.34 2.91
CA VAL A 168 -11.62 -12.02 3.45
C VAL A 168 -11.90 -12.58 4.84
N ILE A 169 -11.06 -13.52 5.26
CA ILE A 169 -10.88 -13.87 6.67
C ILE A 169 -9.78 -12.92 7.17
N VAL A 170 -10.10 -12.02 8.10
CA VAL A 170 -9.19 -10.97 8.59
C VAL A 170 -7.88 -11.57 9.09
N GLU A 171 -7.97 -12.70 9.77
CA GLU A 171 -6.85 -13.43 10.35
C GLU A 171 -5.87 -13.98 9.30
N ASP A 172 -6.31 -14.14 8.05
CA ASP A 172 -5.46 -14.58 6.93
C ASP A 172 -4.75 -13.41 6.25
N VAL A 173 -5.17 -12.16 6.51
CA VAL A 173 -4.58 -10.95 5.93
C VAL A 173 -3.36 -10.53 6.75
N THR A 174 -2.17 -10.66 6.16
CA THR A 174 -0.90 -10.29 6.81
C THR A 174 -0.41 -8.90 6.43
N GLY A 175 -1.02 -8.28 5.41
CA GLY A 175 -0.64 -6.95 4.95
C GLY A 175 -1.51 -6.44 3.80
N LEU A 176 -1.31 -5.18 3.44
CA LEU A 176 -1.96 -4.54 2.30
C LEU A 176 -0.90 -4.05 1.33
N PHE A 177 -1.25 -4.02 0.03
CA PHE A 177 -0.37 -3.47 -0.99
C PHE A 177 -1.11 -2.64 -2.02
N LEU A 178 -0.41 -1.62 -2.53
CA LEU A 178 -0.81 -0.82 -3.67
C LEU A 178 0.37 -0.73 -4.64
N GLU A 179 0.20 -1.28 -5.82
CA GLU A 179 1.24 -1.42 -6.83
C GLU A 179 0.95 -0.56 -8.05
N ARG A 180 1.96 0.15 -8.55
CA ARG A 180 1.84 0.93 -9.77
C ARG A 180 2.41 0.13 -10.94
N VAL A 181 1.58 -0.71 -11.53
CA VAL A 181 1.96 -1.62 -12.62
C VAL A 181 2.20 -0.90 -13.96
N ALA A 182 1.65 0.30 -14.14
CA ALA A 182 1.94 1.17 -15.28
C ALA A 182 1.77 2.66 -14.91
N VAL A 183 2.11 3.56 -15.84
CA VAL A 183 2.07 5.02 -15.60
C VAL A 183 0.76 5.49 -14.97
N ASP A 184 -0.37 4.99 -15.46
CA ASP A 184 -1.71 5.35 -14.99
C ASP A 184 -2.49 4.14 -14.43
N THR A 185 -1.81 3.03 -14.13
CA THR A 185 -2.48 1.77 -13.72
C THR A 185 -1.96 1.32 -12.37
N TYR A 186 -2.91 1.09 -11.46
CA TYR A 186 -2.62 0.75 -10.07
C TYR A 186 -3.43 -0.48 -9.66
N ASP A 187 -2.74 -1.49 -9.17
CA ASP A 187 -3.35 -2.64 -8.53
C ASP A 187 -3.42 -2.42 -7.02
N VAL A 188 -4.54 -2.80 -6.42
CA VAL A 188 -4.73 -2.78 -4.97
C VAL A 188 -5.02 -4.20 -4.51
N GLY A 189 -4.46 -4.60 -3.37
CA GLY A 189 -4.62 -5.96 -2.88
C GLY A 189 -4.11 -6.19 -1.47
N TYR A 190 -4.09 -7.44 -1.07
CA TYR A 190 -3.65 -7.84 0.26
C TYR A 190 -2.71 -9.04 0.19
N SER A 191 -1.84 -9.12 1.19
CA SER A 191 -0.91 -10.23 1.37
C SER A 191 -1.49 -11.25 2.34
N THR A 192 -1.18 -12.51 2.10
CA THR A 192 -1.46 -13.63 2.99
C THR A 192 -0.17 -14.44 3.20
N SER A 193 -0.20 -15.44 4.09
CA SER A 193 0.91 -16.38 4.26
C SER A 193 1.27 -17.17 2.99
N VAL A 194 0.37 -17.26 2.01
CA VAL A 194 0.57 -18.01 0.76
C VAL A 194 0.90 -17.13 -0.44
N GLY A 195 0.83 -15.80 -0.29
CA GLY A 195 1.13 -14.83 -1.34
C GLY A 195 0.12 -13.69 -1.43
N ASP A 196 0.29 -12.87 -2.47
CA ASP A 196 -0.49 -11.67 -2.71
C ASP A 196 -1.74 -11.97 -3.54
N LEU A 197 -2.85 -11.30 -3.21
CA LEU A 197 -4.09 -11.33 -3.97
C LEU A 197 -4.52 -9.93 -4.36
N VAL A 198 -4.67 -9.71 -5.67
CA VAL A 198 -5.20 -8.45 -6.23
C VAL A 198 -6.72 -8.40 -6.03
N VAL A 199 -7.19 -7.34 -5.38
CA VAL A 199 -8.61 -7.02 -5.18
C VAL A 199 -9.18 -6.33 -6.41
N GLY A 200 -8.38 -5.51 -7.08
CA GLY A 200 -8.71 -4.97 -8.39
C GLY A 200 -7.74 -3.90 -8.87
N THR A 201 -8.02 -3.43 -10.08
CA THR A 201 -7.18 -2.45 -10.80
C THR A 201 -7.93 -1.14 -10.98
N TYR A 202 -7.20 -0.04 -10.84
CA TYR A 202 -7.63 1.32 -11.18
C TYR A 202 -6.81 1.86 -12.35
N ILE A 203 -7.49 2.56 -13.26
CA ILE A 203 -6.85 3.40 -14.26
C ILE A 203 -7.05 4.85 -13.82
N ASN A 204 -6.00 5.50 -13.35
CA ASN A 204 -6.05 6.85 -12.80
C ASN A 204 -4.83 7.66 -13.28
N ASN A 205 -5.10 8.65 -14.14
CA ASN A 205 -4.08 9.51 -14.74
C ASN A 205 -3.97 10.88 -14.06
N SER A 206 -4.42 10.99 -12.81
CA SER A 206 -4.23 12.20 -12.01
C SER A 206 -2.74 12.59 -11.97
N PRO A 207 -2.38 13.83 -12.38
CA PRO A 207 -1.00 14.27 -12.38
C PRO A 207 -0.37 14.15 -10.99
N GLY A 208 0.81 13.52 -10.93
CA GLY A 208 1.55 13.33 -9.69
C GLY A 208 0.98 12.27 -8.75
N LEU A 209 -0.06 11.51 -9.11
CA LEU A 209 -0.53 10.41 -8.27
C LEU A 209 0.62 9.44 -7.96
N GLY A 210 0.81 9.13 -6.68
CA GLY A 210 1.95 8.35 -6.19
C GLY A 210 3.11 9.20 -5.67
N SER A 211 3.09 10.53 -5.83
CA SER A 211 4.11 11.44 -5.26
C SER A 211 3.99 11.63 -3.75
N ALA A 212 2.86 11.25 -3.15
CA ALA A 212 2.71 11.15 -1.72
C ALA A 212 2.15 9.78 -1.35
N ILE A 213 2.68 9.20 -0.28
CA ILE A 213 2.32 7.87 0.21
C ILE A 213 2.04 7.92 1.70
N GLY A 214 1.32 6.92 2.23
CA GLY A 214 1.14 6.79 3.65
C GLY A 214 -0.06 5.95 4.02
N LEU A 215 -0.79 6.41 5.03
CA LEU A 215 -1.75 5.64 5.78
C LEU A 215 -3.16 6.21 5.63
N TYR A 216 -4.14 5.37 5.84
CA TYR A 216 -5.55 5.70 5.69
C TYR A 216 -6.39 5.06 6.80
N GLY A 217 -7.47 5.73 7.19
CA GLY A 217 -8.51 5.12 8.03
C GLY A 217 -9.90 5.71 7.80
N ASP A 218 -10.92 4.83 7.72
CA ASP A 218 -12.36 5.13 7.75
C ASP A 218 -12.89 4.82 9.15
N CYS A 219 -13.27 5.83 9.90
CA CYS A 219 -13.78 5.70 11.28
C CYS A 219 -15.28 5.96 11.36
N ARG A 220 -16.05 5.02 11.92
CA ARG A 220 -17.51 5.21 12.11
C ARG A 220 -18.03 4.92 13.51
N ALA A 221 -17.20 4.43 14.42
CA ALA A 221 -17.46 4.49 15.86
C ALA A 221 -16.17 4.57 16.66
N THR A 222 -16.32 4.78 17.97
CA THR A 222 -15.22 4.78 18.94
C THR A 222 -14.58 3.41 19.03
N ALA A 223 -13.26 3.36 18.89
CA ALA A 223 -12.46 2.15 19.07
C ALA A 223 -10.98 2.52 19.30
N VAL A 224 -10.35 1.80 20.24
CA VAL A 224 -8.98 2.07 20.73
C VAL A 224 -8.34 0.76 21.22
N PRO A 225 -7.26 0.25 20.59
CA PRO A 225 -6.83 0.51 19.21
C PRO A 225 -7.67 -0.27 18.19
N LEU A 226 -7.81 0.27 16.97
CA LEU A 226 -8.51 -0.40 15.86
C LEU A 226 -7.66 -1.50 15.22
N ALA A 227 -6.39 -1.16 14.96
CA ALA A 227 -5.42 -2.02 14.33
C ALA A 227 -4.00 -1.55 14.68
N ARG A 228 -3.03 -2.45 14.50
CA ARG A 228 -1.60 -2.14 14.56
C ARG A 228 -0.95 -2.43 13.22
N LEU A 229 -0.32 -1.40 12.67
CA LEU A 229 0.37 -1.42 11.39
C LEU A 229 1.87 -1.33 11.63
N ASP A 230 2.65 -1.94 10.75
CA ASP A 230 4.10 -2.03 10.89
C ASP A 230 4.77 -2.11 9.51
N ASN A 231 6.06 -1.75 9.43
CA ASN A 231 6.91 -1.85 8.24
C ASN A 231 6.27 -1.31 6.96
N LEU A 232 6.01 0.00 6.92
CA LEU A 232 5.64 0.67 5.68
C LEU A 232 6.86 0.68 4.75
N GLN A 233 6.72 0.12 3.57
CA GLN A 233 7.85 -0.07 2.65
C GLN A 233 7.43 0.07 1.19
N ILE A 234 8.40 0.43 0.35
CA ILE A 234 8.28 0.35 -1.10
C ILE A 234 9.05 -0.88 -1.56
N VAL A 235 8.37 -1.80 -2.22
CA VAL A 235 8.94 -3.04 -2.76
C VAL A 235 8.95 -2.95 -4.27
N PRO A 236 10.12 -2.92 -4.91
CA PRO A 236 10.20 -2.96 -6.36
C PRO A 236 9.85 -4.35 -6.89
N GLU A 237 9.22 -4.41 -8.06
CA GLU A 237 8.92 -5.64 -8.78
C GLU A 237 10.23 -6.41 -9.06
N PRO A 238 10.25 -7.74 -8.90
CA PRO A 238 11.39 -8.55 -9.28
C PRO A 238 11.67 -8.38 -10.78
N CYS A 239 12.73 -7.66 -11.14
CA CYS A 239 12.98 -7.40 -12.56
C CYS A 239 13.24 -8.71 -13.33
N LEU A 240 12.43 -8.97 -14.37
CA LEU A 240 12.54 -10.14 -15.26
C LEU A 240 13.95 -10.31 -15.84
N VAL A 241 14.71 -9.21 -15.98
CA VAL A 241 16.10 -9.21 -16.45
C VAL A 241 17.01 -9.97 -15.47
N SER A 242 16.81 -9.82 -14.16
CA SER A 242 17.58 -10.57 -13.16
C SER A 242 17.25 -12.06 -13.19
N MET A 243 15.98 -12.43 -13.45
CA MET A 243 15.60 -13.84 -13.65
C MET A 243 16.19 -14.42 -14.96
N LEU A 244 16.18 -13.67 -16.06
CA LEU A 244 16.77 -14.11 -17.33
C LEU A 244 18.29 -14.27 -17.23
N VAL A 245 18.98 -13.38 -16.52
CA VAL A 245 20.42 -13.49 -16.26
C VAL A 245 20.72 -14.70 -15.36
N ALA A 246 19.92 -14.94 -14.31
CA ALA A 246 20.06 -16.11 -13.45
C ALA A 246 19.83 -17.43 -14.22
N CYS A 247 18.79 -17.50 -15.04
CA CYS A 247 18.52 -18.66 -15.90
C CYS A 247 19.62 -18.86 -16.97
N GLY A 248 20.13 -17.77 -17.56
CA GLY A 248 21.23 -17.82 -18.52
C GLY A 248 22.55 -18.33 -17.90
N LEU A 249 22.86 -17.90 -16.68
CA LEU A 249 24.02 -18.38 -15.92
C LEU A 249 23.90 -19.86 -15.54
N MET A 250 22.71 -20.34 -15.16
CA MET A 250 22.46 -21.76 -14.89
C MET A 250 22.63 -22.64 -16.14
N LEU A 251 22.16 -22.18 -17.31
CA LEU A 251 22.36 -22.89 -18.59
C LEU A 251 23.82 -22.94 -19.02
N ALA A 252 24.60 -21.88 -18.77
CA ALA A 252 26.03 -21.85 -19.06
C ALA A 252 26.85 -22.75 -18.09
N ALA A 253 26.45 -22.83 -16.82
CA ALA A 253 27.07 -23.71 -15.83
C ALA A 253 26.76 -25.20 -16.08
N GLY A 254 25.55 -25.53 -16.54
CA GLY A 254 25.14 -26.90 -16.89
C GLY A 254 25.86 -27.48 -18.10
N ARG A 255 26.23 -26.63 -19.08
CA ARG A 255 27.00 -27.05 -20.27
C ARG A 255 28.47 -27.38 -20.00
N ARG A 256 29.05 -26.94 -18.88
CA ARG A 256 30.44 -27.27 -18.51
C ARG A 256 30.62 -28.67 -17.91
N ARG A 257 29.54 -29.43 -17.67
CA ARG A 257 29.61 -30.80 -17.13
C ARG A 257 29.49 -31.90 -18.20
N TYR A 258 29.37 -31.55 -19.47
CA TYR A 258 29.18 -32.49 -20.60
C TYR A 258 30.22 -32.31 -21.72
N LEU A 259 31.40 -31.79 -21.40
CA LEU A 259 32.57 -31.77 -22.29
C LEU A 259 33.79 -32.31 -21.55
#